data_AF-A0AAW3VEC6-F1
#
_entry.id   AF-A0AAW3VEC6-F1
#
_cell.length_a   1.000
_cell.length_b   1.000
_cell.length_c   1.000
_cell.angle_alpha   90.00
_cell.angle_beta   90.00
_cell.angle_gamma   90.00
#
_symmetry.space_group_name_H-M   'P 1'
#
loop_
_entity.id
_entity.type
_entity.pdbx_description
1 polymer ?
#
loop_
_entity_poly.entity_id
_entity_poly.type
_entity_poly.pdbx_seq_one_letter_code
_entity_poly.pdbx_strand_id
1 'polypeptide(L)'
;MERANRTLQDRLIKEMRLEGICSIAEANAWLPCFIEHFNQKFAKCARNSKNLHRPLTESHLELDDIFTWQEPRKVTKNLTLTYDKCIYLLEPIELNHKLVGQY
;
A
#
# COMPACT_ATOMS: atom_id res chain seq x y z
N MET A 1 0.95 22.84 3.22
CA MET A 1 1.91 22.06 2.40
C MET A 1 3.26 22.76 2.44
N GLU A 2 4.29 22.11 2.97
CA GLU A 2 5.67 22.63 2.95
C GLU A 2 6.18 22.82 1.51
N ARG A 3 7.04 23.83 1.31
CA ARG A 3 7.62 24.13 -0.02
C ARG A 3 8.42 22.94 -0.58
N ALA A 4 9.09 22.16 0.26
CA ALA A 4 9.88 21.01 -0.16
C ALA A 4 9.02 19.90 -0.79
N ASN A 5 7.84 19.63 -0.24
CA ASN A 5 6.95 18.57 -0.73
C ASN A 5 6.37 18.90 -2.11
N ARG A 6 6.08 20.19 -2.38
CA ARG A 6 5.72 20.64 -3.73
C ARG A 6 6.88 20.50 -4.72
N THR A 7 8.09 20.87 -4.30
CA THR A 7 9.29 20.72 -5.14
C THR A 7 9.57 19.27 -5.48
N LEU A 8 9.39 18.34 -4.53
CA LEU A 8 9.56 16.91 -4.76
C LEU A 8 8.57 16.38 -5.80
N GLN A 9 7.28 16.67 -5.63
CA GLN A 9 6.22 16.21 -6.53
C GLN A 9 6.41 16.72 -7.97
N ASP A 10 6.76 18.00 -8.12
CA ASP A 10 7.00 18.60 -9.45
C ASP A 10 8.28 18.07 -10.11
N ARG A 11 9.34 17.82 -9.33
CA ARG A 11 10.62 17.33 -9.87
C ARG A 11 10.58 15.86 -10.23
N LEU A 12 9.95 15.02 -9.39
CA LEU A 12 9.87 13.58 -9.61
C LEU A 12 9.33 13.28 -11.02
N ILE A 13 8.20 13.88 -11.39
CA ILE A 13 7.58 13.66 -12.71
C ILE A 13 8.49 14.14 -13.85
N LYS A 14 9.20 15.26 -13.68
CA LYS A 14 10.07 15.81 -14.73
C LYS A 14 11.33 14.97 -14.93
N GLU A 15 11.94 14.51 -13.84
CA GLU A 15 13.12 13.65 -13.88
C GLU A 15 12.77 12.27 -14.46
N MET A 16 11.60 11.71 -14.12
CA MET A 16 11.10 10.49 -14.76
C MET A 16 10.96 10.64 -16.29
N ARG A 17 10.47 11.81 -16.75
CA ARG A 17 10.38 12.10 -18.20
C ARG A 17 11.75 12.25 -18.87
N LEU A 18 12.75 12.79 -18.16
CA LEU A 18 14.12 12.90 -18.67
C LEU A 18 14.77 11.53 -18.83
N GLU A 19 14.49 10.61 -17.91
CA GLU A 19 14.96 9.22 -17.92
C GLU A 19 14.13 8.32 -18.86
N GLY A 20 13.10 8.87 -19.52
CA GLY A 20 12.26 8.12 -20.46
C GLY A 20 11.38 7.05 -19.81
N ILE A 21 11.11 7.15 -18.50
CA ILE A 21 10.35 6.17 -17.74
C ILE A 21 8.87 6.25 -18.11
N CYS A 22 8.31 5.13 -18.57
CA CYS A 22 6.92 5.06 -19.04
C CYS A 22 6.09 3.97 -18.35
N SER A 23 6.67 3.21 -17.42
CA SER A 23 5.97 2.18 -16.65
C SER A 23 6.13 2.32 -15.14
N ILE A 24 5.16 1.79 -14.37
CA ILE A 24 5.22 1.75 -12.91
C ILE A 24 6.41 0.90 -12.43
N ALA A 25 6.72 -0.18 -13.14
CA ALA A 25 7.84 -1.06 -12.80
C ALA A 25 9.19 -0.32 -12.90
N GLU A 26 9.43 0.36 -14.02
CA GLU A 26 10.64 1.18 -14.22
C GLU A 26 10.71 2.32 -13.19
N ALA A 27 9.59 2.99 -12.92
CA ALA A 27 9.52 4.05 -11.92
C ALA A 27 9.92 3.56 -10.53
N ASN A 28 9.40 2.40 -10.10
CA ASN A 28 9.73 1.80 -8.81
C ASN A 28 11.20 1.37 -8.73
N ALA A 29 11.77 0.85 -9.81
CA ALA A 29 13.19 0.48 -9.87
C ALA A 29 14.12 1.71 -9.81
N TRP A 30 13.71 2.82 -10.43
CA TRP A 30 14.48 4.06 -10.48
C TRP A 30 14.36 4.92 -9.20
N LEU A 31 13.24 4.83 -8.48
CA LEU A 31 12.92 5.66 -7.31
C LEU A 31 14.06 5.77 -6.27
N PRO A 32 14.75 4.68 -5.88
CA PRO A 32 15.84 4.76 -4.89
C PRO A 32 16.98 5.69 -5.33
N CYS A 33 17.38 5.63 -6.60
CA CYS A 33 18.41 6.50 -7.18
C CYS A 33 17.98 7.97 -7.13
N PHE A 34 16.73 8.25 -7.52
CA PHE A 34 16.17 9.60 -7.45
C PHE A 34 16.15 10.14 -6.00
N ILE A 35 15.72 9.33 -5.04
CA ILE A 35 15.66 9.73 -3.62
C ILE A 35 17.05 10.11 -3.11
N GLU A 36 18.08 9.33 -3.45
CA GLU A 36 19.46 9.65 -3.07
C GLU A 36 19.91 10.99 -3.67
N HIS A 37 19.75 11.17 -4.99
CA HIS A 37 20.09 12.42 -5.67
C HIS A 37 19.32 13.64 -5.16
N PHE A 38 18.04 13.46 -4.86
CA PHE A 38 17.20 14.52 -4.32
C PHE A 38 17.65 14.91 -2.90
N ASN A 39 17.92 13.92 -2.05
CA ASN A 39 18.36 14.15 -0.68
C ASN A 39 19.71 14.86 -0.61
N GLN A 40 20.64 14.58 -1.52
CA GLN A 40 21.92 15.32 -1.61
C GLN A 40 21.71 16.84 -1.79
N LYS A 41 20.66 17.25 -2.50
CA LYS A 41 20.41 18.66 -2.83
C LYS A 41 19.47 19.36 -1.85
N PHE A 42 18.53 18.61 -1.26
CA PHE A 42 17.41 19.20 -0.53
C PHE A 42 17.21 18.68 0.89
N ALA A 43 17.85 17.57 1.27
CA ALA A 43 17.73 17.06 2.63
C ALA A 43 18.32 18.06 3.62
N LYS A 44 17.64 18.21 4.76
CA LYS A 44 18.15 18.95 5.90
C LYS A 44 18.28 17.98 7.06
N CYS A 45 19.41 18.05 7.75
CA CYS A 45 19.58 17.30 8.99
C CYS A 45 18.48 17.69 9.98
N ALA A 46 17.89 16.68 10.63
CA ALA A 46 16.93 16.92 11.69
C ALA A 46 17.60 17.72 12.81
N ARG A 47 16.89 18.71 13.35
CA ARG A 47 17.39 19.50 14.50
C ARG A 47 17.64 18.62 15.72
N ASN A 48 16.87 17.54 15.86
CA ASN A 48 17.05 16.51 16.86
C ASN A 48 17.02 15.16 16.14
N SER A 49 18.06 14.35 16.32
CA SER A 49 18.19 13.03 15.71
C SER A 49 17.42 11.93 16.45
N LYS A 50 16.82 12.25 17.60
CA LYS A 50 16.03 11.28 18.38
C LYS A 50 14.82 10.82 17.56
N ASN A 51 14.70 9.52 17.36
CA ASN A 51 13.50 8.91 16.80
C ASN A 51 12.34 9.06 17.81
N LEU A 52 11.33 9.84 17.42
CA LEU A 52 10.11 10.08 18.21
C LEU A 52 8.89 9.36 17.61
N HIS A 53 9.09 8.53 16.58
CA HIS A 53 8.01 7.74 16.01
C HIS A 53 7.57 6.68 17.02
N ARG A 54 6.27 6.39 17.01
CA ARG A 54 5.73 5.25 17.77
C ARG A 54 6.33 3.97 17.18
N PRO A 55 6.87 3.06 18.02
CA PRO A 55 7.30 1.76 17.53
C PRO A 55 6.08 1.01 16.99
N LEU A 56 6.30 0.25 15.92
CA LEU A 56 5.26 -0.61 15.37
C LEU A 56 4.92 -1.70 16.40
N THR A 57 3.63 -1.82 16.72
CA THR A 57 3.14 -2.80 17.71
C THR A 57 2.52 -4.02 17.03
N GLU A 58 2.02 -3.82 15.82
CA GLU A 58 1.36 -4.81 14.99
C GLU A 58 2.39 -5.75 14.38
N SER A 59 2.03 -7.03 14.33
CA SER A 59 2.74 -8.06 13.59
C SER A 59 2.60 -7.86 12.08
N HIS A 60 3.44 -8.55 11.31
CA HIS A 60 3.37 -8.51 9.85
C HIS A 60 2.00 -8.97 9.32
N LEU A 61 1.42 -10.01 9.94
CA LEU A 61 0.11 -10.53 9.55
C LEU A 61 -1.02 -9.53 9.80
N GLU A 62 -0.96 -8.79 10.91
CA GLU A 62 -1.93 -7.73 11.21
C GLU A 62 -1.79 -6.57 10.23
N LEU A 63 -0.57 -6.19 9.85
CA LEU A 63 -0.37 -5.16 8.84
C LEU A 63 -0.88 -5.57 7.47
N ASP A 64 -0.65 -6.82 7.06
CA ASP A 64 -1.17 -7.33 5.81
C ASP A 64 -2.71 -7.27 5.80
N ASP A 65 -3.35 -7.62 6.91
CA ASP A 65 -4.81 -7.51 7.05
C ASP A 65 -5.28 -6.03 7.02
N ILE A 66 -4.63 -5.14 7.77
CA ILE A 66 -4.94 -3.71 7.86
C ILE A 66 -4.81 -3.01 6.50
N PHE A 67 -3.79 -3.34 5.72
CA PHE A 67 -3.52 -2.70 4.42
C PHE A 67 -4.17 -3.40 3.23
N THR A 68 -4.90 -4.50 3.45
CA THR A 68 -5.63 -5.18 2.39
C THR A 68 -6.89 -4.41 1.99
N TRP A 69 -7.23 -4.46 0.70
CA TRP A 69 -8.52 -3.99 0.22
C TRP A 69 -9.61 -5.00 0.61
N GLN A 70 -10.50 -4.60 1.52
CA GLN A 70 -11.57 -5.45 2.03
C GLN A 70 -12.92 -4.99 1.49
N GLU A 71 -13.73 -5.94 1.01
CA GLU A 71 -15.12 -5.67 0.62
C GLU A 71 -16.07 -6.64 1.30
N PRO A 72 -17.13 -6.15 1.99
CA PRO A 72 -18.09 -7.01 2.62
C PRO A 72 -18.85 -7.83 1.57
N ARG A 73 -19.02 -9.11 1.86
CA ARG A 73 -19.73 -10.07 1.01
C ARG A 73 -20.54 -11.02 1.87
N LYS A 74 -21.67 -11.45 1.33
CA LYS A 74 -22.59 -12.36 2.01
C LYS A 74 -22.37 -13.78 1.51
N VAL A 75 -22.13 -14.70 2.44
CA VAL A 75 -22.08 -16.14 2.13
C VAL A 75 -23.51 -16.66 1.96
N THR A 76 -23.76 -17.34 0.84
CA THR A 76 -25.05 -17.97 0.56
C THR A 76 -25.23 -19.26 1.36
N LYS A 77 -26.46 -19.79 1.41
CA LYS A 77 -26.74 -21.09 2.06
C LYS A 77 -25.96 -22.25 1.44
N ASN A 78 -25.51 -22.11 0.20
CA ASN A 78 -24.72 -23.11 -0.50
C ASN A 78 -23.21 -22.89 -0.32
N LEU A 79 -22.81 -22.09 0.69
CA LEU A 79 -21.41 -21.75 0.99
C LEU A 79 -20.68 -21.09 -0.17
N THR A 80 -21.39 -20.32 -0.99
CA THR A 80 -20.80 -19.56 -2.09
C THR A 80 -20.76 -18.06 -1.81
N LEU A 81 -19.76 -17.38 -2.34
CA LEU A 81 -19.72 -15.92 -2.44
C LEU A 81 -19.24 -15.49 -3.83
N THR A 82 -19.67 -14.31 -4.27
CA THR A 82 -19.30 -13.76 -5.59
C THR A 82 -18.39 -12.55 -5.42
N TYR A 83 -17.24 -12.56 -6.09
CA TYR A 83 -16.31 -11.43 -6.12
C TYR A 83 -15.64 -11.37 -7.50
N ASP A 84 -15.57 -10.17 -8.08
CA ASP A 84 -15.00 -9.89 -9.40
C ASP A 84 -15.35 -10.93 -10.48
N LYS A 85 -16.66 -11.21 -10.63
CA LYS A 85 -17.23 -12.20 -11.59
C LYS A 85 -16.82 -13.65 -11.34
N CYS A 86 -16.07 -13.94 -10.27
CA CYS A 86 -15.74 -15.27 -9.82
C CYS A 86 -16.70 -15.72 -8.70
N ILE A 87 -17.04 -17.01 -8.69
CA ILE A 87 -17.76 -17.66 -7.61
C ILE A 87 -16.73 -18.45 -6.79
N TYR A 88 -16.65 -18.14 -5.50
CA TYR A 88 -15.83 -18.86 -4.55
C TYR A 88 -16.73 -19.81 -3.77
N LEU A 89 -16.38 -21.09 -3.75
CA LEU A 89 -17.03 -22.10 -2.91
C LEU A 89 -16.18 -22.29 -1.67
N LEU A 90 -16.78 -22.07 -0.50
CA LEU A 90 -16.13 -22.29 0.78
C LEU A 90 -16.25 -23.75 1.19
N GLU A 91 -15.22 -24.27 1.85
CA GLU A 91 -15.27 -25.61 2.42
C GLU A 91 -16.36 -25.71 3.50
N PRO A 92 -17.05 -26.86 3.60
CA PRO A 92 -18.14 -27.08 4.55
C PRO A 92 -17.61 -27.36 5.96
N ILE A 93 -16.89 -26.39 6.52
CA ILE A 93 -16.46 -26.39 7.93
C ILE A 93 -17.45 -25.59 8.77
N GLU A 94 -17.56 -25.91 10.06
CA GLU A 94 -18.51 -25.26 10.98
C GLU A 94 -18.37 -23.73 11.01
N LEU A 95 -17.13 -23.23 10.87
CA LEU A 95 -16.86 -21.79 10.82
C LEU A 95 -17.57 -21.12 9.63
N ASN A 96 -17.50 -21.71 8.44
CA ASN A 96 -18.09 -21.12 7.23
C ASN A 96 -19.61 -21.20 7.23
N HIS A 97 -20.19 -22.24 7.86
CA HIS A 97 -21.63 -22.31 8.06
C HIS A 97 -22.16 -21.18 8.94
N LYS A 98 -21.38 -20.70 9.92
CA LYS A 98 -21.75 -19.55 10.74
C LYS A 98 -21.78 -18.24 9.95
N LEU A 99 -20.99 -18.13 8.87
CA LEU A 99 -20.95 -16.94 8.01
C LEU A 99 -22.19 -16.80 7.10
N VAL A 100 -22.98 -17.86 6.94
CA VAL A 100 -24.18 -17.83 6.10
C VAL A 100 -25.13 -16.75 6.60
N GLY A 101 -25.45 -15.80 5.72
CA GLY A 101 -26.42 -14.75 6.04
C GLY A 101 -25.85 -13.52 6.75
N GLN A 102 -24.58 -13.54 7.17
CA GLN A 102 -23.92 -12.44 7.90
C GLN A 102 -23.26 -11.42 6.94
N TYR A 103 -22.98 -10.21 7.45
CA TYR A 103 -22.26 -9.13 6.78
C TYR A 103 -20.96 -8.83 7.50
#